data_AF-A0A6B2G0W8-F1
#
_entry.id   AF-A0A6B2G0W8-F1
#
_cell.length_a   1.000
_cell.length_b   1.000
_cell.length_c   1.000
_cell.angle_alpha   90.00
_cell.angle_beta   90.00
_cell.angle_gamma   90.00
#
_symmetry.space_group_name_H-M   'P 1'
#
loop_
_entity.id
_entity.type
_entity.pdbx_description
1 polymer ?
#
loop_
_entity_poly.entity_id
_entity_poly.type
_entity_poly.pdbx_seq_one_letter_code
_entity_poly.pdbx_strand_id
1 'polypeptide(L)'
;ICPPFSQTTYQEHFDTIIELVSDLDLRLFRFFHHPSASIVKSIGLIFKSIIEEGSPETRTRIQNLALSEGLLPKHLYDALFTEDFSDDSSKGNRIMIRQLSRHLLTHWVRGSEIAMSLLYRAMPAGLINYLYSDEKAKISALNLSNDRSEVELETTIRPTEEFIKEAIAKADIIYKHWHTQMTEHLGIPQKEEPIKAFVLRKTHSIEPSRENWDLFYEKFYTDIYLPDLIWNQKTREELKDALEAEIRALSIDKELESERRIGWNFEDFEVSYLSLKDQLKI
;
A
#
# COMPACT_ATOMS: atom_id res chain seq x y z
N ILE A 1 12.59 -3.26 -9.91
CA ILE A 1 11.28 -3.90 -9.64
C ILE A 1 10.24 -2.86 -9.26
N CYS A 2 10.51 -1.99 -8.29
CA CYS A 2 9.53 -0.98 -7.88
C CYS A 2 9.69 0.35 -8.65
N PRO A 3 8.63 1.17 -8.78
CA PRO A 3 8.73 2.53 -9.31
C PRO A 3 9.76 3.37 -8.52
N PRO A 4 10.48 4.32 -9.17
CA PRO A 4 10.37 4.69 -10.59
C PRO A 4 11.18 3.79 -11.54
N PHE A 5 12.08 2.95 -11.01
CA PHE A 5 13.02 2.16 -11.81
C PHE A 5 12.41 0.91 -12.46
N SER A 6 11.14 0.61 -12.21
CA SER A 6 10.40 -0.46 -12.89
C SER A 6 10.21 -0.17 -14.39
N GLN A 7 10.11 1.11 -14.76
CA GLN A 7 9.83 1.56 -16.12
C GLN A 7 11.04 1.45 -17.04
N THR A 8 12.25 1.32 -16.47
CA THR A 8 13.51 1.19 -17.19
C THR A 8 14.00 -0.26 -17.33
N THR A 9 13.18 -1.24 -16.96
CA THR A 9 13.50 -2.67 -17.10
C THR A 9 12.69 -3.27 -18.26
N TYR A 10 13.32 -4.07 -19.11
CA TYR A 10 12.61 -4.81 -20.17
C TYR A 10 11.57 -5.76 -19.56
N GLN A 11 10.40 -5.88 -20.20
CA GLN A 11 9.27 -6.68 -19.72
C GLN A 11 9.68 -8.13 -19.38
N GLU A 12 10.38 -8.80 -20.29
CA GLU A 12 10.78 -10.21 -20.10
C GLU A 12 11.63 -10.41 -18.84
N HIS A 13 12.61 -9.52 -18.62
CA HIS A 13 13.44 -9.55 -17.42
C HIS A 13 12.64 -9.20 -16.17
N PHE A 14 11.71 -8.26 -16.28
CA PHE A 14 10.85 -7.89 -15.17
C PHE A 14 9.96 -9.06 -14.73
N ASP A 15 9.30 -9.74 -15.67
CA ASP A 15 8.42 -10.86 -15.40
C ASP A 15 9.19 -12.03 -14.76
N THR A 16 10.39 -12.32 -15.31
CA THR A 16 11.31 -13.31 -14.72
C THR A 16 11.67 -12.97 -13.27
N ILE A 17 11.94 -11.69 -12.98
CA ILE A 17 12.27 -11.25 -11.62
C ILE A 17 11.05 -11.33 -10.69
N ILE A 18 9.85 -10.96 -11.15
CA ILE A 18 8.62 -11.09 -10.35
C ILE A 18 8.36 -12.55 -10.00
N GLU A 19 8.54 -13.46 -10.95
CA GLU A 19 8.40 -14.90 -10.73
C GLU A 19 9.41 -15.40 -9.69
N LEU A 20 10.70 -15.12 -9.87
CA LEU A 20 11.76 -15.50 -8.92
C LEU A 20 11.56 -14.92 -7.52
N VAL A 21 11.09 -13.67 -7.42
CA VAL A 21 10.82 -13.02 -6.14
C VAL A 21 9.56 -13.59 -5.50
N SER A 22 8.55 -13.94 -6.29
CA SER A 22 7.36 -14.62 -5.79
C SER A 22 7.70 -15.98 -5.20
N ASP A 23 8.66 -16.73 -5.75
CA ASP A 23 9.08 -18.02 -5.16
C ASP A 23 9.73 -17.90 -3.77
N LEU A 24 10.17 -16.70 -3.37
CA LEU A 24 10.67 -16.46 -2.01
C LEU A 24 9.56 -16.36 -0.97
N ASP A 25 8.32 -16.06 -1.40
CA ASP A 25 7.06 -16.03 -0.64
C ASP A 25 7.26 -15.74 0.87
N LEU A 26 7.24 -16.80 1.68
CA LEU A 26 7.27 -16.79 3.15
C LEU A 26 8.49 -16.07 3.74
N ARG A 27 9.63 -16.11 3.05
CA ARG A 27 10.84 -15.42 3.52
C ARG A 27 10.68 -13.91 3.48
N LEU A 28 9.97 -13.41 2.46
CA LEU A 28 9.73 -11.97 2.31
C LEU A 28 8.75 -11.47 3.36
N PHE A 29 7.73 -12.27 3.69
CA PHE A 29 6.73 -11.89 4.69
C PHE A 29 7.30 -11.70 6.09
N ARG A 30 8.36 -12.44 6.47
CA ARG A 30 9.06 -12.23 7.75
C ARG A 30 9.57 -10.81 7.94
N PHE A 31 9.94 -10.12 6.85
CA PHE A 31 10.46 -8.76 6.95
C PHE A 31 9.40 -7.71 7.31
N PHE A 32 8.10 -8.02 7.22
CA PHE A 32 7.05 -7.16 7.78
C PHE A 32 7.12 -7.05 9.31
N HIS A 33 7.87 -7.93 9.98
CA HIS A 33 8.11 -7.89 11.42
C HIS A 33 9.46 -7.25 11.76
N HIS A 34 10.22 -6.79 10.76
CA HIS A 34 11.54 -6.22 10.99
C HIS A 34 11.43 -4.82 11.63
N PRO A 35 12.26 -4.47 12.64
CA PRO A 35 12.17 -3.19 13.35
C PRO A 35 12.49 -1.97 12.47
N SER A 36 13.25 -2.17 11.38
CA SER A 36 13.55 -1.10 10.43
C SER A 36 12.37 -0.82 9.49
N ALA A 37 11.82 0.37 9.62
CA ALA A 37 10.73 0.88 8.80
C ALA A 37 11.10 0.90 7.29
N SER A 38 12.36 1.20 6.94
CA SER A 38 12.84 1.18 5.56
C SER A 38 12.77 -0.21 4.92
N ILE A 39 13.03 -1.27 5.71
CA ILE A 39 12.91 -2.65 5.24
C ILE A 39 11.44 -2.97 4.99
N VAL A 40 10.56 -2.70 5.95
CA VAL A 40 9.10 -2.87 5.80
C VAL A 40 8.57 -2.15 4.56
N LYS A 41 9.01 -0.90 4.34
CA LYS A 41 8.67 -0.12 3.15
C LYS A 41 9.13 -0.78 1.86
N SER A 42 10.37 -1.27 1.83
CA SER A 42 10.94 -1.92 0.65
C SER A 42 10.17 -3.19 0.29
N ILE A 43 9.87 -4.05 1.28
CA ILE A 43 9.08 -5.26 1.07
C ILE A 43 7.64 -4.91 0.66
N GLY A 44 7.02 -3.90 1.28
CA GLY A 44 5.69 -3.44 0.88
C GLY A 44 5.63 -2.99 -0.58
N LEU A 45 6.65 -2.27 -1.07
CA LEU A 45 6.75 -1.89 -2.47
C LEU A 45 6.97 -3.09 -3.41
N ILE A 46 7.71 -4.10 -2.97
CA ILE A 46 7.90 -5.35 -3.72
C ILE A 46 6.57 -6.07 -3.87
N PHE A 47 5.84 -6.31 -2.77
CA PHE A 47 4.54 -6.98 -2.81
C PHE A 47 3.50 -6.20 -3.60
N LYS A 48 3.50 -4.87 -3.49
CA LYS A 48 2.69 -4.01 -4.36
C LYS A 48 2.98 -4.29 -5.83
N SER A 49 4.26 -4.31 -6.21
CA SER A 49 4.68 -4.55 -7.60
C SER A 49 4.26 -5.94 -8.08
N ILE A 50 4.36 -6.97 -7.23
CA ILE A 50 3.92 -8.33 -7.57
C ILE A 50 2.40 -8.40 -7.72
N ILE A 51 1.64 -7.74 -6.86
CA ILE A 51 0.18 -7.73 -6.95
C ILE A 51 -0.30 -6.94 -8.17
N GLU A 52 0.33 -5.79 -8.47
CA GLU A 52 -0.08 -4.92 -9.58
C GLU A 52 0.31 -5.49 -10.95
N GLU A 53 1.47 -6.13 -11.08
CA GLU A 53 2.02 -6.51 -12.38
C GLU A 53 2.23 -8.01 -12.54
N GLY A 54 2.12 -8.80 -11.47
CA GLY A 54 2.24 -10.25 -11.52
C GLY A 54 1.05 -10.93 -12.18
N SER A 55 1.26 -12.20 -12.56
CA SER A 55 0.21 -13.07 -13.10
C SER A 55 -0.97 -13.20 -12.10
N PRO A 56 -2.20 -13.45 -12.58
CA PRO A 56 -3.34 -13.63 -11.70
C PRO A 56 -3.13 -14.77 -10.69
N GLU A 57 -2.46 -15.86 -11.11
CA GLU A 57 -2.14 -17.00 -10.24
C GLU A 57 -1.16 -16.61 -9.12
N THR A 58 -0.07 -15.93 -9.46
CA THR A 58 0.93 -15.44 -8.48
C THR A 58 0.29 -14.47 -7.49
N ARG A 59 -0.61 -13.59 -7.96
CA ARG A 59 -1.33 -12.64 -7.12
C ARG A 59 -2.21 -13.35 -6.09
N THR A 60 -3.08 -14.26 -6.54
CA THR A 60 -3.96 -15.01 -5.64
C THR A 60 -3.17 -15.83 -4.64
N ARG A 61 -2.07 -16.48 -5.08
CA ARG A 61 -1.15 -17.19 -4.19
C ARG A 61 -0.60 -16.28 -3.10
N ILE A 62 -0.05 -15.12 -3.45
CA ILE A 62 0.54 -14.17 -2.51
C ILE A 62 -0.50 -13.57 -1.56
N GLN A 63 -1.71 -13.25 -2.05
CA GLN A 63 -2.80 -12.77 -1.20
C GLN A 63 -3.23 -13.83 -0.18
N ASN A 64 -3.36 -15.09 -0.60
CA ASN A 64 -3.67 -16.20 0.31
C ASN A 64 -2.56 -16.44 1.33
N LEU A 65 -1.29 -16.33 0.92
CA LEU A 65 -0.16 -16.42 1.83
C LEU A 65 -0.15 -15.28 2.85
N ALA A 66 -0.45 -14.05 2.42
CA ALA A 66 -0.55 -12.89 3.31
C ALA A 66 -1.67 -13.07 4.36
N LEU A 67 -2.80 -13.66 3.97
CA LEU A 67 -3.86 -14.06 4.89
C LEU A 67 -3.35 -15.13 5.87
N SER A 68 -2.76 -16.22 5.37
CA SER A 68 -2.25 -17.30 6.22
C SER A 68 -1.14 -16.85 7.18
N GLU A 69 -0.37 -15.81 6.85
CA GLU A 69 0.68 -15.29 7.73
C GLU A 69 0.13 -14.38 8.85
N GLY A 70 -1.14 -13.98 8.75
CA GLY A 70 -1.78 -13.03 9.67
C GLY A 70 -1.46 -11.56 9.36
N LEU A 71 -1.12 -11.23 8.11
CA LEU A 71 -0.75 -9.85 7.75
C LEU A 71 -1.94 -8.92 7.54
N LEU A 72 -3.10 -9.46 7.15
CA LEU A 72 -4.31 -8.65 7.01
C LEU A 72 -4.75 -8.01 8.35
N PRO A 73 -4.94 -8.76 9.46
CA PRO A 73 -5.35 -8.17 10.73
C PRO A 73 -4.29 -7.20 11.28
N LYS A 74 -3.00 -7.51 11.08
CA LYS A 74 -1.89 -6.61 11.44
C LYS A 74 -1.95 -5.29 10.69
N HIS A 75 -2.00 -5.32 9.35
CA HIS A 75 -2.08 -4.09 8.56
C HIS A 75 -3.42 -3.36 8.77
N LEU A 76 -4.50 -4.08 9.07
CA LEU A 76 -5.79 -3.49 9.44
C LEU A 76 -5.66 -2.70 10.74
N TYR A 77 -5.05 -3.30 11.76
CA TYR A 77 -4.73 -2.64 13.02
C TYR A 77 -3.83 -1.41 12.78
N ASP A 78 -2.71 -1.59 12.08
CA ASP A 78 -1.73 -0.54 11.84
C ASP A 78 -2.32 0.63 11.02
N ALA A 79 -3.23 0.37 10.08
CA ALA A 79 -3.88 1.39 9.26
C ALA A 79 -4.92 2.22 10.02
N LEU A 80 -5.60 1.61 10.99
CA LEU A 80 -6.76 2.16 11.69
C LEU A 80 -6.40 2.75 13.06
N PHE A 81 -5.56 2.07 13.83
CA PHE A 81 -5.33 2.36 15.25
C PHE A 81 -3.91 2.85 15.59
N THR A 82 -3.03 2.99 14.59
CA THR A 82 -1.74 3.67 14.82
C THR A 82 -1.97 5.16 15.09
N GLU A 83 -1.83 5.55 16.35
CA GLU A 83 -2.04 6.93 16.83
C GLU A 83 -0.82 7.83 16.61
N ASP A 84 -1.08 9.13 16.38
CA ASP A 84 -0.09 10.16 16.03
C ASP A 84 0.38 11.00 17.24
N PHE A 85 -0.01 10.65 18.47
CA PHE A 85 0.09 11.52 19.66
C PHE A 85 1.48 11.59 20.34
N SER A 86 2.53 10.94 19.79
CA SER A 86 3.88 11.00 20.38
C SER A 86 4.71 12.12 19.77
N ASP A 87 5.22 13.04 20.59
CA ASP A 87 6.05 14.19 20.19
C ASP A 87 7.54 13.83 19.97
N ASP A 88 7.80 12.58 19.58
CA ASP A 88 9.12 11.97 19.52
C ASP A 88 9.52 11.61 18.09
N SER A 89 10.83 11.44 17.86
CA SER A 89 11.46 10.92 16.63
C SER A 89 10.80 9.65 16.08
N SER A 90 10.11 8.88 16.92
CA SER A 90 9.32 7.70 16.56
C SER A 90 7.99 8.00 15.83
N LYS A 91 7.53 9.26 15.82
CA LYS A 91 6.31 9.71 15.12
C LYS A 91 6.37 9.46 13.60
N GLY A 92 7.50 9.78 12.98
CA GLY A 92 7.69 9.61 11.53
C GLY A 92 7.57 8.14 11.09
N ASN A 93 8.11 7.22 11.89
CA ASN A 93 8.02 5.78 11.62
C ASN A 93 6.59 5.26 11.72
N ARG A 94 5.83 5.69 12.73
CA ARG A 94 4.43 5.28 12.95
C ARG A 94 3.52 5.77 11.82
N ILE A 95 3.62 7.03 11.43
CA ILE A 95 2.87 7.60 10.31
C ILE A 95 3.17 6.83 9.02
N MET A 96 4.44 6.53 8.76
CA MET A 96 4.85 5.77 7.59
C MET A 96 4.29 4.34 7.61
N ILE A 97 4.32 3.66 8.76
CA ILE A 97 3.73 2.31 8.92
C ILE A 97 2.22 2.34 8.67
N ARG A 98 1.51 3.33 9.22
CA ARG A 98 0.07 3.53 8.97
C ARG A 98 -0.23 3.74 7.49
N GLN A 99 0.48 4.67 6.84
CA GLN A 99 0.31 4.95 5.41
C GLN A 99 0.63 3.72 4.55
N LEU A 100 1.70 3.01 4.85
CA LEU A 100 2.06 1.78 4.15
C LEU A 100 0.98 0.71 4.32
N SER A 101 0.49 0.52 5.54
CA SER A 101 -0.55 -0.46 5.84
C SER A 101 -1.84 -0.17 5.10
N ARG A 102 -2.24 1.10 4.98
CA ARG A 102 -3.39 1.53 4.16
C ARG A 102 -3.25 1.11 2.70
N HIS A 103 -2.10 1.41 2.09
CA HIS A 103 -1.84 0.99 0.71
C HIS A 103 -1.86 -0.53 0.56
N LEU A 104 -1.21 -1.24 1.49
CA LEU A 104 -1.11 -2.69 1.44
C LEU A 104 -2.48 -3.36 1.61
N LEU A 105 -3.37 -2.86 2.47
CA LEU A 105 -4.73 -3.35 2.61
C LEU A 105 -5.49 -3.31 1.28
N THR A 106 -5.41 -2.19 0.56
CA THR A 106 -5.99 -2.08 -0.79
C THR A 106 -5.46 -3.19 -1.69
N HIS A 107 -4.16 -3.50 -1.64
CA HIS A 107 -3.56 -4.56 -2.46
C HIS A 107 -3.92 -5.99 -2.01
N TRP A 108 -4.02 -6.26 -0.71
CA TRP A 108 -4.38 -7.59 -0.19
C TRP A 108 -5.83 -7.96 -0.52
N VAL A 109 -6.70 -6.96 -0.53
CA VAL A 109 -8.14 -7.14 -0.71
C VAL A 109 -8.54 -7.13 -2.18
N ARG A 110 -7.81 -6.38 -3.02
CA ARG A 110 -8.13 -6.19 -4.44
C ARG A 110 -8.29 -7.52 -5.19
N GLY A 111 -9.51 -7.79 -5.64
CA GLY A 111 -9.85 -8.99 -6.42
C GLY A 111 -9.82 -10.30 -5.63
N SER A 112 -9.69 -10.26 -4.29
CA SER A 112 -9.71 -11.44 -3.43
C SER A 112 -11.04 -11.53 -2.68
N GLU A 113 -11.86 -12.52 -3.03
CA GLU A 113 -13.13 -12.79 -2.37
C GLU A 113 -12.94 -13.20 -0.91
N ILE A 114 -11.86 -13.95 -0.61
CA ILE A 114 -11.53 -14.42 0.73
C ILE A 114 -11.19 -13.24 1.64
N ALA A 115 -10.33 -12.33 1.19
CA ALA A 115 -9.97 -11.15 1.96
C ALA A 115 -11.16 -10.21 2.18
N MET A 116 -12.03 -10.05 1.16
CA MET A 116 -13.28 -9.29 1.32
C MET A 116 -14.23 -9.95 2.31
N SER A 117 -14.43 -11.27 2.25
CA SER A 117 -15.29 -11.98 3.20
C SER A 117 -14.81 -11.81 4.65
N LEU A 118 -13.50 -11.75 4.85
CA LEU A 118 -12.92 -11.50 6.17
C LEU A 118 -13.24 -10.09 6.65
N LEU A 119 -13.15 -9.07 5.79
CA LEU A 119 -13.57 -7.73 6.14
C LEU A 119 -15.05 -7.67 6.54
N TYR A 120 -15.93 -8.37 5.80
CA TYR A 120 -17.36 -8.48 6.13
C TYR A 120 -17.63 -9.16 7.48
N ARG A 121 -16.78 -10.09 7.92
CA ARG A 121 -16.86 -10.69 9.27
C ARG A 121 -16.22 -9.81 10.35
N ALA A 122 -15.24 -9.01 9.98
CA ALA A 122 -14.51 -8.16 10.92
C ALA A 122 -15.23 -6.84 11.23
N MET A 123 -16.01 -6.29 10.29
CA MET A 123 -16.63 -4.97 10.41
C MET A 123 -18.10 -4.98 10.01
N PRO A 124 -18.93 -4.06 10.55
CA PRO A 124 -20.33 -3.98 10.18
C PRO A 124 -20.52 -3.63 8.70
N ALA A 125 -21.52 -4.23 8.06
CA ALA A 125 -21.80 -4.06 6.63
C ALA A 125 -21.99 -2.58 6.23
N GLY A 126 -22.63 -1.76 7.09
CA GLY A 126 -22.81 -0.33 6.83
C GLY A 126 -21.49 0.43 6.66
N LEU A 127 -20.43 0.04 7.37
CA LEU A 127 -19.12 0.66 7.23
C LEU A 127 -18.43 0.22 5.92
N ILE A 128 -18.58 -1.05 5.54
CA ILE A 128 -18.02 -1.60 4.32
C ILE A 128 -18.71 -1.04 3.07
N ASN A 129 -19.99 -0.71 3.15
CA ASN A 129 -20.72 -0.06 2.06
C ASN A 129 -20.07 1.25 1.60
N TYR A 130 -19.35 1.96 2.47
CA TYR A 130 -18.60 3.16 2.07
C TYR A 130 -17.46 2.85 1.09
N LEU A 131 -16.91 1.62 1.07
CA LEU A 131 -15.94 1.21 0.05
C LEU A 131 -16.55 1.18 -1.35
N TYR A 132 -17.87 0.98 -1.48
CA TYR A 132 -18.53 0.91 -2.78
C TYR A 132 -19.32 2.18 -3.12
N SER A 133 -19.21 3.22 -2.28
CA SER A 133 -19.88 4.50 -2.51
C SER A 133 -19.11 5.37 -3.50
N ASP A 134 -19.85 6.01 -4.39
CA ASP A 134 -19.32 7.00 -5.34
C ASP A 134 -19.03 8.37 -4.67
N GLU A 135 -19.32 8.52 -3.38
CA GLU A 135 -19.03 9.74 -2.63
C GLU A 135 -17.53 10.00 -2.53
N LYS A 136 -17.09 11.21 -2.88
CA LYS A 136 -15.68 11.58 -2.73
C LYS A 136 -15.37 11.90 -1.27
N ALA A 137 -14.27 11.32 -0.77
CA ALA A 137 -13.71 11.71 0.53
C ALA A 137 -13.33 13.20 0.50
N LYS A 138 -13.60 13.90 1.61
CA LYS A 138 -13.22 15.31 1.80
C LYS A 138 -11.72 15.45 2.01
N ILE A 139 -11.11 14.45 2.65
CA ILE A 139 -9.69 14.42 2.95
C ILE A 139 -9.16 13.08 2.46
N SER A 140 -8.12 13.09 1.63
CA SER A 140 -7.44 11.84 1.24
C SER A 140 -6.90 11.15 2.50
N ALA A 141 -7.01 9.82 2.57
CA ALA A 141 -6.51 9.06 3.71
C ALA A 141 -5.01 9.25 3.93
N LEU A 142 -4.26 9.71 2.93
CA LEU A 142 -2.84 10.08 3.08
C LEU A 142 -2.63 11.38 3.85
N ASN A 143 -3.63 12.27 3.83
CA ASN A 143 -3.62 13.60 4.45
C ASN A 143 -4.35 13.66 5.79
N LEU A 144 -5.04 12.58 6.20
CA LEU A 144 -5.72 12.49 7.50
C LEU A 144 -4.77 12.66 8.71
N SER A 145 -3.45 12.66 8.50
CA SER A 145 -2.41 12.90 9.50
C SER A 145 -1.92 14.36 9.57
N ASN A 146 -2.41 15.27 8.71
CA ASN A 146 -1.95 16.66 8.63
C ASN A 146 -2.81 17.66 9.42
N ASP A 147 -3.84 17.20 10.12
CA ASP A 147 -4.74 18.07 10.87
C ASP A 147 -4.18 18.38 12.27
N ARG A 148 -3.06 19.12 12.30
CA ARG A 148 -2.57 20.01 13.38
C ARG A 148 -1.11 20.39 13.13
N SER A 149 -0.90 21.24 12.12
CA SER A 149 0.22 22.18 11.90
C SER A 149 0.64 22.20 10.44
N GLU A 150 0.31 23.34 9.83
CA GLU A 150 1.11 24.04 8.83
C GLU A 150 1.32 23.45 7.42
N VAL A 151 1.02 24.35 6.48
CA VAL A 151 1.69 24.56 5.20
C VAL A 151 1.37 23.54 4.10
N GLU A 152 0.62 24.03 3.13
CA GLU A 152 0.77 23.81 1.69
C GLU A 152 2.00 22.97 1.30
N LEU A 153 1.83 21.65 1.30
CA LEU A 153 2.69 20.73 0.58
C LEU A 153 1.90 20.02 -0.52
N GLU A 154 0.94 20.75 -1.11
CA GLU A 154 0.58 20.57 -2.51
C GLU A 154 1.49 21.42 -3.39
N THR A 155 2.78 21.09 -3.40
CA THR A 155 3.64 21.44 -4.53
C THR A 155 4.52 20.25 -4.89
N THR A 156 3.88 19.14 -5.28
CA THR A 156 4.37 18.53 -6.52
C THR A 156 4.20 19.59 -7.60
N ILE A 157 5.22 20.43 -7.77
CA ILE A 157 5.40 21.29 -8.93
C ILE A 157 5.42 20.30 -10.09
N ARG A 158 4.25 20.05 -10.70
CA ARG A 158 4.22 19.57 -12.08
C ARG A 158 4.87 20.73 -12.83
N PRO A 159 6.10 20.56 -13.36
CA PRO A 159 6.70 21.64 -14.11
C PRO A 159 5.72 21.98 -15.22
N THR A 160 5.29 23.23 -15.28
CA THR A 160 4.43 23.75 -16.34
C THR A 160 5.08 23.35 -17.67
N GLU A 161 4.30 23.00 -18.70
CA GLU A 161 4.87 22.54 -19.99
C GLU A 161 5.93 23.51 -20.54
N GLU A 162 5.81 24.79 -20.22
CA GLU A 162 6.76 25.85 -20.54
C GLU A 162 8.14 25.64 -19.89
N PHE A 163 8.18 25.22 -18.63
CA PHE A 163 9.44 24.94 -17.92
C PHE A 163 10.16 23.73 -18.50
N ILE A 164 9.41 22.69 -18.90
CA ILE A 164 9.97 21.52 -19.60
C ILE A 164 10.56 21.95 -20.96
N LYS A 165 9.84 22.77 -21.73
CA LYS A 165 10.32 23.29 -23.02
C LYS A 165 11.57 24.15 -22.87
N GLU A 166 11.64 24.99 -21.84
CA GLU A 166 12.79 25.83 -21.57
C GLU A 166 14.02 25.02 -21.13
N ALA A 167 13.81 23.98 -20.31
CA ALA A 167 14.87 23.06 -19.91
C ALA A 167 15.43 22.27 -21.11
N ILE A 168 14.56 21.79 -22.01
CA ILE A 168 14.96 21.12 -23.25
C ILE A 168 15.74 22.07 -24.14
N ALA A 169 15.28 23.32 -24.33
CA ALA A 169 15.98 24.31 -25.15
C ALA A 169 17.39 24.64 -24.61
N LYS A 170 17.54 24.72 -23.28
CA LYS A 170 18.85 24.91 -22.63
C LYS A 170 19.76 23.69 -22.82
N ALA A 171 19.21 22.48 -22.71
CA ALA A 171 19.95 21.25 -22.95
C ALA A 171 20.44 21.15 -24.42
N ASP A 172 19.60 21.55 -25.38
CA ASP A 172 19.96 21.56 -26.81
C ASP A 172 21.11 22.53 -27.13
N ILE A 173 21.17 23.68 -26.45
CA ILE A 173 22.26 24.65 -26.62
C ILE A 173 23.58 24.04 -26.11
N ILE A 174 23.55 23.40 -24.94
CA ILE A 174 24.72 22.73 -24.36
C ILE A 174 25.17 21.57 -25.25
N TYR A 175 24.23 20.77 -25.76
CA TYR A 175 24.50 19.67 -26.67
C TYR A 175 25.18 20.16 -27.95
N LYS A 176 24.65 21.22 -28.57
CA LYS A 176 25.25 21.83 -29.78
C LYS A 176 26.65 22.39 -29.51
N HIS A 177 26.85 23.05 -28.38
CA HIS A 177 28.17 23.59 -28.02
C HIS A 177 29.20 22.48 -27.80
N TRP A 178 28.84 21.43 -27.06
CA TRP A 178 29.65 20.23 -26.90
C TRP A 178 29.92 19.52 -28.23
N HIS A 179 28.91 19.45 -29.11
CA HIS A 179 29.00 18.81 -30.41
C HIS A 179 29.98 19.54 -31.34
N THR A 180 29.89 20.87 -31.44
CA THR A 180 30.85 21.68 -32.22
C THR A 180 32.27 21.53 -31.66
N GLN A 181 32.42 21.57 -30.33
CA GLN A 181 33.73 21.44 -29.69
C GLN A 181 34.37 20.06 -29.89
N MET A 182 33.58 18.98 -29.85
CA MET A 182 34.05 17.61 -30.13
C MET A 182 34.41 17.40 -31.61
N THR A 183 33.64 17.99 -32.53
CA THR A 183 33.80 17.79 -33.98
C THR A 183 35.01 18.55 -34.52
N GLU A 184 35.27 19.77 -34.03
CA GLU A 184 36.40 20.59 -34.48
C GLU A 184 37.75 20.18 -33.89
N HIS A 185 37.81 19.72 -32.64
CA HIS A 185 39.09 19.48 -31.95
C HIS A 185 39.60 18.04 -31.95
N LEU A 186 38.73 17.03 -32.14
CA LEU A 186 39.13 15.62 -31.99
C LEU A 186 38.98 14.77 -33.26
N GLY A 187 38.36 15.30 -34.32
CA GLY A 187 38.29 14.63 -35.64
C GLY A 187 37.68 13.22 -35.60
N ILE A 188 36.83 12.92 -34.61
CA ILE A 188 36.17 11.62 -34.47
C ILE A 188 34.92 11.63 -35.37
N PRO A 189 34.86 10.87 -36.47
CA PRO A 189 33.62 10.70 -37.20
C PRO A 189 32.65 9.93 -36.31
N GLN A 190 31.55 10.56 -35.92
CA GLN A 190 30.49 9.88 -35.20
C GLN A 190 29.84 8.85 -36.12
N LYS A 191 30.06 7.57 -35.81
CA LYS A 191 29.09 6.55 -36.15
C LYS A 191 27.88 6.83 -35.24
N GLU A 192 26.94 7.61 -35.73
CA GLU A 192 25.62 7.76 -35.09
C GLU A 192 24.92 6.41 -35.15
N GLU A 193 25.26 5.50 -34.24
CA GLU A 193 24.27 4.51 -33.85
C GLU A 193 23.16 5.32 -33.17
N PRO A 194 21.93 5.32 -33.72
CA PRO A 194 20.85 6.08 -33.11
C PRO A 194 20.75 5.57 -31.68
N ILE A 195 20.92 6.49 -30.70
CA ILE A 195 20.63 6.20 -29.30
C ILE A 195 19.19 5.68 -29.34
N LYS A 196 19.02 4.37 -29.21
CA LYS A 196 17.70 3.74 -29.20
C LYS A 196 16.97 4.44 -28.07
N ALA A 197 15.98 5.28 -28.41
CA ALA A 197 15.16 5.95 -27.43
C ALA A 197 14.72 4.87 -26.44
N PHE A 198 15.09 5.04 -25.18
CA PHE A 198 14.78 4.04 -24.16
C PHE A 198 13.25 3.97 -24.08
N VAL A 199 12.66 2.94 -24.68
CA VAL A 199 11.21 2.78 -24.68
C VAL A 199 10.82 2.40 -23.27
N LEU A 200 10.27 3.37 -22.54
CA LEU A 200 9.73 3.13 -21.21
C LEU A 200 8.68 2.03 -21.31
N ARG A 201 8.81 1.02 -20.46
CA ARG A 201 7.85 -0.06 -20.36
C ARG A 201 6.47 0.52 -20.02
N LYS A 202 5.43 0.15 -20.77
CA LYS A 202 4.05 0.41 -20.37
C LYS A 202 3.72 -0.53 -19.22
N THR A 203 3.46 0.01 -18.04
CA THR A 203 3.01 -0.79 -16.90
C THR A 203 1.67 -1.43 -17.26
N HIS A 204 1.54 -2.75 -17.09
CA HIS A 204 0.23 -3.42 -17.08
C HIS A 204 -0.50 -2.99 -15.81
N SER A 205 -0.96 -1.74 -15.75
CA SER A 205 -1.77 -1.27 -14.64
C SER A 205 -3.11 -1.97 -14.71
N ILE A 206 -3.36 -2.88 -13.77
CA ILE A 206 -4.71 -3.37 -13.48
C ILE A 206 -5.63 -2.16 -13.29
N GLU A 207 -6.84 -2.24 -13.85
CA GLU A 207 -7.91 -1.24 -13.66
C GLU A 207 -7.96 -0.76 -12.21
N PRO A 208 -8.00 0.56 -11.94
CA PRO A 208 -7.96 1.10 -10.58
C PRO A 208 -8.95 0.36 -9.67
N SER A 209 -8.54 0.10 -8.42
CA SER A 209 -9.41 -0.50 -7.40
C SER A 209 -10.75 0.23 -7.40
N ARG A 210 -11.85 -0.51 -7.56
CA ARG A 210 -13.21 0.07 -7.54
C ARG A 210 -13.59 0.55 -6.14
N GLU A 211 -12.82 0.14 -5.15
CA GLU A 211 -13.05 0.40 -3.74
C GLU A 211 -12.53 1.79 -3.31
N ASN A 212 -13.41 2.55 -2.67
CA ASN A 212 -13.19 3.88 -2.14
C ASN A 212 -12.63 3.82 -0.71
N TRP A 213 -11.36 3.42 -0.62
CA TRP A 213 -10.65 3.33 0.65
C TRP A 213 -10.51 4.67 1.37
N ASP A 214 -10.39 5.78 0.63
CA ASP A 214 -10.30 7.12 1.21
C ASP A 214 -11.55 7.48 2.02
N LEU A 215 -12.73 7.24 1.45
CA LEU A 215 -14.00 7.50 2.15
C LEU A 215 -14.16 6.59 3.36
N PHE A 216 -13.79 5.32 3.23
CA PHE A 216 -13.82 4.37 4.33
C PHE A 216 -12.96 4.86 5.51
N TYR A 217 -11.72 5.31 5.27
CA TYR A 217 -10.87 5.81 6.35
C TYR A 217 -11.40 7.11 6.96
N GLU A 218 -11.98 8.01 6.18
CA GLU A 218 -12.63 9.21 6.71
C GLU A 218 -13.78 8.82 7.66
N LYS A 219 -14.70 7.98 7.19
CA LYS A 219 -15.88 7.55 7.94
C LYS A 219 -15.54 6.72 9.17
N PHE A 220 -14.45 5.96 9.12
CA PHE A 220 -13.99 5.15 10.24
C PHE A 220 -13.75 5.97 11.52
N TYR A 221 -13.14 7.16 11.38
CA TYR A 221 -12.83 8.02 12.54
C TYR A 221 -14.00 8.90 12.97
N THR A 222 -15.09 8.94 12.20
CA THR A 222 -16.31 9.67 12.57
C THR A 222 -17.26 8.78 13.34
N ASP A 223 -17.97 9.36 14.31
CA ASP A 223 -19.07 8.67 14.96
C ASP A 223 -20.30 8.70 14.06
N ILE A 224 -20.86 7.53 13.77
CA ILE A 224 -22.00 7.34 12.86
C ILE A 224 -23.13 6.66 13.63
N TYR A 225 -24.32 7.23 13.55
CA TYR A 225 -25.53 6.72 14.19
C TYR A 225 -26.65 6.62 13.15
N LEU A 226 -26.52 5.65 12.26
CA LEU A 226 -27.52 5.32 11.26
C LEU A 226 -28.31 4.07 11.71
N PRO A 227 -29.55 3.88 11.23
CA PRO A 227 -30.34 2.68 11.55
C PRO A 227 -29.68 1.36 11.13
N ASP A 228 -28.83 1.41 10.10
CA ASP A 228 -28.06 0.29 9.57
C ASP A 228 -26.63 0.19 10.16
N LEU A 229 -26.15 1.24 10.83
CA LEU A 229 -24.80 1.31 11.37
C LEU A 229 -24.74 2.18 12.63
N ILE A 230 -24.46 1.52 13.76
CA ILE A 230 -24.02 2.19 14.98
C ILE A 230 -22.51 2.03 15.08
N TRP A 231 -21.79 3.11 14.80
CA TRP A 231 -20.33 3.17 14.86
C TRP A 231 -19.90 4.26 15.84
N ASN A 232 -19.52 3.84 17.04
CA ASN A 232 -19.11 4.73 18.13
C ASN A 232 -17.72 4.34 18.65
N GLN A 233 -17.23 5.09 19.63
CA GLN A 233 -15.95 4.79 20.26
C GLN A 233 -15.86 3.38 20.84
N LYS A 234 -16.95 2.87 21.44
CA LYS A 234 -17.00 1.53 22.04
C LYS A 234 -16.93 0.42 20.98
N THR A 235 -17.64 0.54 19.86
CA THR A 235 -17.57 -0.44 18.76
C THR A 235 -16.19 -0.41 18.08
N ARG A 236 -15.54 0.77 18.02
CA ARG A 236 -14.14 0.87 17.57
C ARG A 236 -13.18 0.15 18.52
N GLU A 237 -13.37 0.30 19.83
CA GLU A 237 -12.58 -0.40 20.85
C GLU A 237 -12.78 -1.92 20.79
N GLU A 238 -14.02 -2.40 20.62
CA GLU A 238 -14.30 -3.83 20.45
C GLU A 238 -13.58 -4.42 19.21
N LEU A 239 -13.56 -3.68 18.10
CA LEU A 239 -12.78 -4.08 16.92
C LEU A 239 -11.26 -4.08 17.20
N LYS A 240 -10.76 -3.04 17.89
CA LYS A 240 -9.35 -2.92 18.26
C LYS A 240 -8.92 -4.10 19.13
N ASP A 241 -9.68 -4.41 20.17
CA ASP A 241 -9.39 -5.48 21.12
C ASP A 241 -9.40 -6.85 20.42
N ALA A 242 -10.36 -7.09 19.52
CA ALA A 242 -10.42 -8.32 18.73
C ALA A 242 -9.18 -8.48 17.83
N LEU A 243 -8.76 -7.42 17.13
CA LEU A 243 -7.56 -7.45 16.30
C LEU A 243 -6.28 -7.64 17.12
N GLU A 244 -6.15 -6.93 18.24
CA GLU A 244 -4.99 -7.07 19.13
C GLU A 244 -4.90 -8.48 19.73
N ALA A 245 -6.04 -9.08 20.10
CA ALA A 245 -6.09 -10.44 20.63
C ALA A 245 -5.58 -11.45 19.60
N GLU A 246 -6.03 -11.38 18.35
CA GLU A 246 -5.58 -12.26 17.26
C GLU A 246 -4.09 -12.08 16.94
N ILE A 247 -3.64 -10.83 16.81
CA ILE A 247 -2.23 -10.53 16.52
C ILE A 247 -1.34 -11.07 17.65
N ARG A 248 -1.77 -10.92 18.91
CA ARG A 248 -1.05 -11.42 20.08
C ARG A 248 -1.03 -12.94 20.12
N ALA A 249 -2.16 -13.60 19.90
CA ALA A 249 -2.26 -15.07 19.86
C ALA A 249 -1.32 -15.64 18.79
N LEU A 250 -1.38 -15.11 17.57
CA LEU A 250 -0.52 -15.53 16.47
C LEU A 250 0.97 -15.24 16.74
N SER A 251 1.30 -14.15 17.43
CA SER A 251 2.68 -13.86 17.81
C SER A 251 3.20 -14.87 18.84
N ILE A 252 2.39 -15.22 19.84
CA ILE A 252 2.72 -16.23 20.86
C ILE A 252 2.92 -17.59 20.20
N ASP A 253 2.02 -18.00 19.32
CA ASP A 253 2.13 -19.28 18.63
C ASP A 253 3.44 -19.36 17.85
N LYS A 254 3.79 -18.30 17.09
CA LYS A 254 5.04 -18.21 16.33
C LYS A 254 6.30 -18.28 17.19
N GLU A 255 6.24 -17.83 18.45
CA GLU A 255 7.35 -17.94 19.40
C GLU A 255 7.49 -19.35 20.00
N LEU A 256 6.37 -20.04 20.21
CA LEU A 256 6.32 -21.37 20.82
C LEU A 256 6.72 -22.50 19.87
N GLU A 257 6.29 -22.44 18.60
CA GLU A 257 6.62 -23.49 17.62
C GLU A 257 7.67 -23.00 16.61
N SER A 258 8.95 -23.30 16.88
CA SER A 258 10.06 -22.96 15.98
C SER A 258 10.20 -23.92 14.78
N GLU A 259 9.63 -25.13 14.85
CA GLU A 259 9.79 -26.17 13.84
C GLU A 259 8.58 -26.34 12.90
N ARG A 260 7.37 -26.00 13.37
CA ARG A 260 6.14 -26.16 12.59
C ARG A 260 5.68 -24.85 11.98
N ARG A 261 5.13 -24.93 10.78
CA ARG A 261 4.56 -23.78 10.09
C ARG A 261 3.21 -23.47 10.71
N ILE A 262 3.12 -22.36 11.43
CA ILE A 262 1.86 -21.84 11.96
C ILE A 262 1.25 -20.91 10.92
N GLY A 263 0.01 -21.20 10.54
CA GLY A 263 -0.83 -20.32 9.76
C GLY A 263 -1.95 -19.76 10.62
N TRP A 264 -2.30 -18.49 10.42
CA TRP A 264 -3.47 -17.88 10.99
C TRP A 264 -4.74 -18.51 10.43
N ASN A 265 -5.66 -18.93 11.30
CA ASN A 265 -6.97 -19.38 10.87
C ASN A 265 -7.90 -18.18 10.62
N PHE A 266 -7.77 -17.62 9.43
CA PHE A 266 -8.56 -16.47 9.01
C PHE A 266 -10.04 -16.81 8.78
N GLU A 267 -10.42 -18.09 8.66
CA GLU A 267 -11.81 -18.52 8.45
C GLU A 267 -12.67 -18.36 9.71
N ASP A 268 -12.07 -18.58 10.88
CA ASP A 268 -12.74 -18.49 12.18
C ASP A 268 -12.82 -17.05 12.73
N PHE A 269 -12.11 -16.12 12.12
CA PHE A 269 -12.08 -14.74 12.61
C PHE A 269 -13.39 -14.01 12.31
N GLU A 270 -14.07 -13.60 13.38
CA GLU A 270 -15.28 -12.77 13.39
C GLU A 270 -15.28 -11.86 14.62
N VAL A 271 -15.73 -10.62 14.45
CA VAL A 271 -15.79 -9.64 15.54
C VAL A 271 -17.19 -9.60 16.13
N SER A 272 -17.33 -10.06 17.38
CA SER A 272 -18.58 -9.99 18.14
C SER A 272 -18.74 -8.64 18.85
N TYR A 273 -19.55 -7.75 18.26
CA TYR A 273 -19.90 -6.46 18.87
C TYR A 273 -20.91 -6.61 20.01
N LEU A 274 -20.43 -6.84 21.24
CA LEU A 274 -21.28 -7.03 22.41
C LEU A 274 -22.07 -5.77 22.76
N SER A 275 -21.48 -4.59 22.55
CA SER A 275 -22.13 -3.29 22.76
C SER A 275 -23.45 -3.12 21.99
N LEU A 276 -23.56 -3.73 20.82
CA LEU A 276 -24.75 -3.64 19.97
C LEU A 276 -25.86 -4.60 20.41
N LYS A 277 -25.53 -5.70 21.11
CA LYS A 277 -26.52 -6.67 21.60
C LYS A 277 -27.51 -6.05 22.58
N ASP A 278 -27.06 -5.09 23.37
CA ASP A 278 -27.93 -4.36 24.31
C ASP A 278 -28.80 -3.31 23.63
N GLN A 279 -28.40 -2.83 22.45
CA GLN A 279 -29.08 -1.78 21.70
C GLN A 279 -30.12 -2.32 20.70
N LEU A 280 -30.04 -3.61 20.36
CA LEU A 280 -30.96 -4.31 19.45
C LEU A 280 -32.08 -5.07 20.17
N LYS A 281 -32.34 -4.78 21.45
CA LYS A 281 -33.53 -5.30 22.15
C LYS A 281 -34.79 -4.64 21.59
N ILE A 282 -35.38 -5.28 20.59
CA ILE A 282 -36.74 -5.03 20.08
C ILE A 282 -37.75 -5.60 21.07
#